data_AF-A0AAU6EDD0-F1
#
_entry.id   AF-A0AAU6EDD0-F1
#
_cell.length_a   1.000
_cell.length_b   1.000
_cell.length_c   1.000
_cell.angle_alpha   90.00
_cell.angle_beta   90.00
_cell.angle_gamma   90.00
#
_symmetry.space_group_name_H-M   'P 1'
#
loop_
_entity.id
_entity.type
_entity.pdbx_description
1 polymer ?
#
loop_
_entity_poly.entity_id
_entity_poly.type
_entity_poly.pdbx_seq_one_letter_code
_entity_poly.pdbx_strand_id
1 'polypeptide(L)' 'MTGLSPTALVPILVLLLLLGIDTWIYADARERLKRGDPVAFSFGSLRVETPQAWFLGSLILWVVFFPLYLTATGRNPFR' A
#
# COMPACT_ATOMS: atom_id res chain seq x y z
N MET A 1 10.95 28.55 11.45
CA MET A 1 11.06 27.29 10.68
C MET A 1 10.80 26.15 11.64
N THR A 2 9.57 25.65 11.71
CA THR A 2 9.23 24.48 12.53
C THR A 2 9.81 23.24 11.86
N GLY A 3 11.00 22.81 12.29
CA GLY A 3 11.59 21.56 11.82
C GLY A 3 10.68 20.38 12.18
N LEU A 4 10.56 19.41 11.26
CA LEU A 4 9.85 18.16 11.52
C LEU A 4 10.45 17.51 12.78
N SER A 5 9.62 17.25 13.79
CA SER A 5 10.09 16.53 14.97
C SER A 5 10.55 15.12 14.56
N PRO A 6 11.59 14.54 15.20
CA PRO A 6 12.02 13.18 14.92
C PRO A 6 10.88 12.16 15.03
N THR A 7 9.93 12.41 15.93
CA THR A 7 8.69 11.64 16.11
C THR A 7 7.72 11.74 14.93
N ALA A 8 7.67 12.86 14.22
CA ALA A 8 6.88 13.02 13.00
C ALA A 8 7.62 12.50 11.75
N LEU A 9 8.96 12.50 11.77
CA LEU A 9 9.77 12.08 10.62
C LEU A 9 9.62 10.59 10.32
N VAL A 10 9.62 9.73 11.34
CA VAL A 10 9.46 8.28 11.19
C VAL A 10 8.17 7.91 10.46
N PRO A 11 6.96 8.33 10.89
CA PRO A 11 5.73 7.98 10.19
C PRO A 11 5.68 8.56 8.77
N ILE A 12 6.27 9.73 8.52
CA ILE A 12 6.37 10.30 7.15
C ILE A 12 7.24 9.41 6.26
N LEU A 13 8.40 8.97 6.73
CA LEU A 13 9.28 8.08 5.97
C LEU A 13 8.61 6.74 5.68
N VAL A 14 7.86 6.19 6.65
CA VAL A 14 7.07 4.98 6.44
C VAL A 14 6.01 5.20 5.36
N LEU A 15 5.25 6.30 5.41
CA LEU A 15 4.26 6.63 4.39
C LEU A 15 4.88 6.77 2.99
N LEU A 16 6.03 7.43 2.88
CA LEU A 16 6.74 7.58 1.60
C LEU A 16 7.23 6.23 1.07
N LEU A 17 7.75 5.35 1.95
CA LEU A 17 8.16 4.01 1.57
C LEU A 17 6.97 3.19 1.05
N LEU A 18 5.82 3.25 1.74
CA LEU A 18 4.60 2.56 1.32
C LEU A 18 4.11 3.06 -0.05
N LEU A 19 4.05 4.37 -0.26
CA LEU A 19 3.70 4.95 -1.56
C LEU A 19 4.68 4.54 -2.67
N GLY A 20 5.97 4.46 -2.35
CA GLY A 20 7.00 3.97 -3.27
C GLY A 20 6.76 2.52 -3.68
N ILE A 21 6.42 1.66 -2.72
CA ILE A 21 6.08 0.25 -2.96
C ILE A 21 4.80 0.16 -3.80
N ASP A 22 3.75 0.90 -3.47
CA ASP A 22 2.48 0.91 -4.21
C ASP A 22 2.70 1.32 -5.68
N THR A 23 3.49 2.37 -5.89
CA THR A 23 3.84 2.86 -7.23
C THR A 23 4.68 1.84 -8.00
N TRP A 24 5.60 1.15 -7.33
CA TRP A 24 6.40 0.09 -7.92
C TRP A 24 5.54 -1.10 -8.33
N ILE A 25 4.61 -1.54 -7.47
CA ILE A 25 3.64 -2.61 -7.78
C ILE A 25 2.83 -2.26 -9.03
N TYR A 26 2.34 -1.01 -9.12
CA TYR A 26 1.63 -0.55 -10.31
C TYR A 26 2.50 -0.60 -11.57
N ALA A 27 3.74 -0.10 -11.47
CA ALA A 27 4.66 -0.06 -12.60
C ALA A 27 5.04 -1.47 -13.08
N ASP A 28 5.35 -2.38 -12.14
CA ASP A 28 5.68 -3.77 -12.42
C ASP A 28 4.48 -4.51 -13.05
N ALA A 29 3.29 -4.41 -12.45
CA ALA A 29 2.07 -5.01 -13.00
C ALA A 29 1.76 -4.47 -14.40
N ARG A 30 1.97 -3.18 -14.64
CA ARG A 30 1.78 -2.56 -15.95
C ARG A 30 2.78 -3.08 -16.99
N GLU A 31 4.04 -3.23 -16.60
CA GLU A 31 5.08 -3.73 -17.49
C GLU A 31 4.86 -5.22 -17.83
N ARG A 32 4.46 -6.02 -16.84
CA ARG A 32 4.09 -7.44 -17.03
C ARG A 32 2.88 -7.61 -17.93
N LEU A 33 1.84 -6.77 -17.74
CA LEU A 33 0.68 -6.75 -18.62
C LEU A 33 1.06 -6.44 -20.08
N LYS A 34 1.95 -5.48 -20.32
CA LYS A 34 2.46 -5.17 -21.67
C LYS A 34 3.22 -6.33 -22.32
N ARG A 35 3.90 -7.14 -21.50
CA ARG A 35 4.65 -8.33 -21.95
C ARG A 35 3.76 -9.55 -22.18
N GLY A 36 2.46 -9.43 -21.91
CA GLY A 36 1.49 -10.53 -22.08
C GLY A 36 1.48 -11.54 -20.93
N ASP A 37 2.14 -11.25 -19.81
CA ASP A 37 2.17 -12.10 -18.61
C ASP A 37 1.57 -11.37 -17.41
N PRO A 38 0.25 -11.07 -17.41
CA PRO A 38 -0.38 -10.31 -16.34
C PRO A 38 -0.36 -11.09 -15.02
N VAL A 39 0.03 -10.40 -13.95
CA VAL A 39 -0.10 -10.95 -12.59
C VAL A 39 -1.58 -10.95 -12.23
N ALA A 40 -2.19 -12.12 -12.27
CA ALA A 40 -3.60 -12.31 -11.94
C ALA A 40 -3.72 -13.05 -10.60
N PHE A 41 -4.48 -12.47 -9.67
CA PHE A 41 -4.87 -13.11 -8.42
C PHE A 41 -6.38 -13.29 -8.38
N SER A 42 -6.83 -14.49 -8.00
CA SER A 42 -8.24 -14.86 -7.90
C SER A 42 -8.50 -15.44 -6.51
N PHE A 43 -9.43 -14.83 -5.77
CA PHE A 43 -9.87 -15.35 -4.48
C PHE A 43 -11.39 -15.23 -4.35
N GLY A 44 -12.10 -16.36 -4.44
CA GLY A 44 -13.55 -16.38 -4.52
C GLY A 44 -14.06 -15.62 -5.75
N SER A 45 -14.92 -14.61 -5.53
CA SER A 45 -15.42 -13.71 -6.59
C SER A 45 -14.50 -12.54 -6.89
N LEU A 46 -13.43 -12.34 -6.10
CA LEU A 46 -12.49 -11.24 -6.31
C LEU A 46 -11.43 -11.64 -7.33
N ARG A 47 -11.29 -10.80 -8.35
CA ARG A 47 -10.26 -10.93 -9.38
C ARG A 47 -9.45 -9.65 -9.46
N VAL A 48 -8.15 -9.77 -9.28
CA VAL A 48 -7.18 -8.68 -9.40
C VAL A 48 -6.30 -9.01 -10.59
N GLU A 49 -6.56 -8.35 -11.71
CA GLU A 49 -5.86 -8.61 -12.99
C GLU A 49 -5.29 -7.33 -13.62
N THR A 50 -5.68 -6.16 -13.13
CA THR A 50 -5.23 -4.88 -13.67
C THR A 50 -4.20 -4.24 -12.73
N PRO A 51 -3.23 -3.48 -13.28
CA PRO A 51 -2.29 -2.70 -12.49
C PRO A 51 -2.99 -1.78 -11.48
N GLN A 52 -4.11 -1.19 -11.88
CA GLN A 52 -4.94 -0.33 -11.04
C GLN A 52 -5.54 -1.09 -9.85
N ALA A 53 -6.01 -2.32 -10.08
CA ALA A 53 -6.57 -3.15 -9.01
C ALA A 53 -5.48 -3.56 -7.99
N TRP A 54 -4.26 -3.87 -8.46
CA TRP A 54 -3.12 -4.13 -7.58
C TRP A 54 -2.75 -2.91 -6.73
N PHE A 55 -2.68 -1.73 -7.35
CA PHE A 55 -2.42 -0.47 -6.63
C PHE A 55 -3.50 -0.17 -5.58
N LEU A 56 -4.77 -0.21 -5.97
CA LEU A 56 -5.89 0.07 -5.06
C LEU A 56 -5.97 -0.94 -3.92
N GLY A 57 -5.76 -2.23 -4.22
CA GLY A 57 -5.74 -3.28 -3.20
C GLY A 57 -4.64 -3.05 -2.16
N SER A 58 -3.43 -2.72 -2.62
CA SER A 58 -2.30 -2.39 -1.74
C SER A 58 -2.58 -1.14 -0.89
N LEU A 59 -3.10 -0.08 -1.51
CA LEU A 59 -3.44 1.15 -0.81
C LEU A 59 -4.51 0.93 0.28
N ILE A 60 -5.56 0.17 -0.03
CA ILE A 60 -6.61 -0.17 0.95
C ILE A 60 -6.03 -0.98 2.11
N LEU A 61 -5.17 -1.96 1.82
CA LEU A 61 -4.51 -2.77 2.86
C LEU A 61 -3.71 -1.89 3.83
N TRP A 62 -2.93 -0.94 3.29
CA TRP A 62 -2.06 -0.08 4.09
C TRP A 62 -2.75 1.09 4.77
N VAL A 63 -3.73 1.71 4.13
CA VAL A 63 -4.40 2.92 4.66
C VAL A 63 -5.59 2.56 5.54
N VAL A 64 -6.25 1.44 5.30
CA VAL A 64 -7.47 1.05 6.02
C VAL A 64 -7.20 -0.10 6.97
N PHE A 65 -6.81 -1.26 6.45
CA PHE A 65 -6.73 -2.47 7.26
C PHE A 65 -5.57 -2.42 8.27
N PHE A 66 -4.42 -1.89 7.89
CA PHE A 66 -3.27 -1.80 8.78
C PHE A 66 -3.53 -0.88 9.99
N PRO A 67 -4.03 0.37 9.84
CA PRO A 67 -4.40 1.21 10.98
C PRO A 67 -5.55 0.63 11.82
N LEU A 68 -6.54 0.00 11.18
CA LEU A 68 -7.62 -0.69 11.90
C LEU A 68 -7.08 -1.83 12.75
N TYR A 69 -6.15 -2.63 12.24
CA TYR A 69 -5.52 -3.72 12.99
C TYR A 69 -4.71 -3.21 14.19
N LEU A 70 -3.93 -2.14 14.02
CA LEU A 70 -3.21 -1.50 15.13
C LEU A 70 -4.17 -0.96 16.20
N THR A 71 -5.28 -0.38 15.76
CA THR A 71 -6.34 0.12 16.65
C THR A 71 -7.01 -1.02 17.41
N ALA A 72 -7.39 -2.10 16.72
CA ALA A 72 -8.03 -3.26 17.31
C ALA A 72 -7.12 -4.01 18.30
N THR A 73 -5.81 -4.01 18.06
CA THR A 73 -4.81 -4.66 18.94
C THR A 73 -4.28 -3.75 20.05
N GLY A 74 -4.79 -2.52 20.18
CA GLY A 74 -4.34 -1.56 21.19
C GLY A 74 -2.91 -1.05 21.00
N ARG A 75 -2.27 -1.34 19.86
CA ARG A 75 -0.94 -0.87 19.47
C ARG A 75 -1.00 0.37 18.59
N ASN A 76 -2.09 1.13 18.63
CA ASN A 76 -2.23 2.34 17.86
C ASN A 76 -1.20 3.37 18.34
N PRO A 77 -0.17 3.71 17.54
CA PRO A 77 0.86 4.67 17.95
C PRO A 77 0.36 6.12 17.89
N PHE A 78 -0.85 6.35 17.38
CA PHE A 78 -1.48 7.68 17.24
C PHE A 78 -2.50 8.00 18.35
N ARG A 79 -2.64 7.13 19.35
CA ARG A 79 -3.53 7.35 20.50
C ARG A 79 -2.79 7.99 21.66
#